data_AF-A0A2N5RN36-F1
#
_entry.id   AF-A0A2N5RN36-F1
#
_cell.length_a   1.000
_cell.length_b   1.000
_cell.length_c   1.000
_cell.angle_alpha   90.00
_cell.angle_beta   90.00
_cell.angle_gamma   90.00
#
_symmetry.space_group_name_H-M   'P 1'
#
loop_
_entity.id
_entity.type
_entity.pdbx_description
1 polymer ?
#
loop_
_entity_poly.entity_id
_entity_poly.type
_entity_poly.pdbx_seq_one_letter_code
_entity_poly.pdbx_strand_id
1 'polypeptide(L)'
;MSYNEIISLIEDLIERKEEKIGPEILIFIKHYRDMLRRYIVRESEIQELCRKIYQKHKKALDLIFEYKLDDLLEISRILTEMIEKDENLILDSSSKSYIRFISKNLDFIPKKGEGWTKSGRILLFEFQNFKARLSLNLIIGPGPREIREKLYDKACEKPQLFNGIAKRKLTSQWFTVYSCLFLRNYEDKNLEEIKKIIEEKFEKFKKNDLPRIEKEIKVLEVEFQDESP
;
A
#
# COMPACT_ATOMS: atom_id res chain seq x y z
N MET A 1 -6.15 25.49 -10.85
CA MET A 1 -5.24 26.31 -11.66
C MET A 1 -4.45 25.39 -12.58
N SER A 2 -4.89 25.25 -13.82
CA SER A 2 -4.14 24.53 -14.85
C SER A 2 -2.96 25.38 -15.32
N TYR A 3 -1.89 24.75 -15.79
CA TYR A 3 -0.73 25.47 -16.32
C TYR A 3 -1.07 26.41 -17.49
N ASN A 4 -2.15 26.12 -18.25
CA ASN A 4 -2.64 27.02 -19.29
C ASN A 4 -3.27 28.30 -18.72
N GLU A 5 -3.91 28.24 -17.55
CA GLU A 5 -4.47 29.41 -16.87
C GLU A 5 -3.35 30.31 -16.31
N ILE A 6 -2.22 29.73 -15.94
CA ILE A 6 -1.03 30.46 -15.47
C ILE A 6 -0.35 31.17 -16.65
N ILE A 7 -0.25 30.52 -17.82
CA ILE A 7 0.30 31.14 -19.04
C ILE A 7 -0.57 32.31 -19.50
N SER A 8 -1.90 32.15 -19.54
CA SER A 8 -2.80 33.24 -19.92
C SER A 8 -2.72 34.41 -18.95
N LEU A 9 -2.59 34.16 -17.64
CA LEU A 9 -2.40 35.22 -16.65
C LEU A 9 -1.07 35.98 -16.86
N ILE A 10 0.00 35.25 -17.21
CA ILE A 10 1.31 35.85 -17.51
C ILE A 10 1.24 36.70 -18.78
N GLU A 11 0.55 36.24 -19.81
CA GLU A 11 0.33 37.00 -21.05
C GLU A 11 -0.49 38.28 -20.80
N ASP A 12 -1.59 38.17 -20.04
CA ASP A 12 -2.41 39.31 -19.64
C ASP A 12 -1.62 40.33 -18.79
N LEU A 13 -0.71 39.86 -17.94
CA LEU A 13 0.15 40.73 -17.11
C LEU A 13 1.23 41.43 -17.93
N ILE A 14 1.78 40.76 -18.95
CA ILE A 14 2.75 41.36 -19.89
C ILE A 14 2.05 42.45 -20.70
N GLU A 15 0.87 42.18 -21.28
CA GLU A 15 0.14 43.16 -22.11
C GLU A 15 -0.32 44.39 -21.32
N ARG A 16 -0.77 44.22 -20.07
CA ARG A 16 -1.35 45.32 -19.28
C ARG A 16 -0.31 46.22 -18.59
N LYS A 17 0.94 45.78 -18.48
CA LYS A 17 1.97 46.48 -17.67
C LYS A 17 3.32 46.63 -18.38
N GLU A 18 3.39 46.44 -19.70
CA GLU A 18 4.65 46.52 -20.46
C GLU A 18 5.41 47.84 -20.24
N GLU A 19 4.69 48.96 -20.06
CA GLU A 19 5.27 50.30 -19.82
C GLU A 19 5.73 50.55 -18.37
N LYS A 20 5.30 49.73 -17.40
CA LYS A 20 5.62 49.87 -15.96
C LYS A 20 6.62 48.83 -15.45
N ILE A 21 6.98 47.87 -16.31
CA ILE A 21 7.87 46.76 -15.98
C ILE A 21 9.24 47.05 -16.59
N GLY A 22 10.30 46.98 -15.77
CA GLY A 22 11.67 47.17 -16.24
C GLY A 22 12.04 46.13 -17.31
N PRO A 23 12.83 46.50 -18.34
CA PRO A 23 13.11 45.65 -19.50
C PRO A 23 13.74 44.29 -19.13
N GLU A 24 14.55 44.22 -18.08
CA GLU A 24 15.15 42.97 -17.58
C GLU A 24 14.10 42.01 -16.98
N ILE A 25 13.12 42.54 -16.26
CA ILE A 25 12.01 41.77 -15.68
C ILE A 25 11.11 41.24 -16.80
N LEU A 26 10.88 42.05 -17.83
CA LEU A 26 10.09 41.66 -19.00
C LEU A 26 10.74 40.49 -19.77
N ILE A 27 12.07 40.53 -19.95
CA ILE A 27 12.84 39.44 -20.57
C ILE A 27 12.75 38.17 -19.73
N PHE A 28 12.91 38.28 -18.41
CA PHE A 28 12.80 37.14 -17.50
C PHE A 28 11.42 36.48 -17.56
N ILE A 29 10.34 37.26 -17.55
CA ILE A 29 8.97 36.74 -17.62
C ILE A 29 8.71 36.08 -18.99
N LYS A 30 9.20 36.67 -20.10
CA LYS A 30 9.10 36.08 -21.45
C LYS A 30 9.83 34.73 -21.53
N HIS A 31 11.05 34.63 -20.97
CA HIS A 31 11.79 33.35 -20.89
C HIS A 31 11.08 32.31 -20.02
N TYR A 32 10.50 32.72 -18.89
CA TYR A 32 9.76 31.83 -18.00
C TYR A 32 8.49 31.28 -18.66
N ARG A 33 7.74 32.13 -19.36
CA ARG A 33 6.59 31.72 -20.20
C ARG A 33 7.01 30.70 -21.26
N ASP A 34 8.10 30.96 -21.98
CA ASP A 34 8.55 30.07 -23.05
C ASP A 34 9.02 28.71 -22.51
N MET A 35 9.62 28.68 -21.33
CA MET A 35 10.00 27.45 -20.63
C MET A 35 8.77 26.65 -20.19
N LEU A 36 7.77 27.31 -19.59
CA LEU A 36 6.49 26.69 -19.22
C LEU A 36 5.74 26.14 -20.44
N ARG A 37 5.70 26.89 -21.54
CA ARG A 37 5.05 26.47 -22.79
C ARG A 37 5.71 25.23 -23.38
N ARG A 38 7.05 25.15 -23.39
CA ARG A 38 7.80 23.95 -23.82
C ARG A 38 7.50 22.74 -22.94
N TYR A 39 7.33 22.93 -21.64
CA TYR A 39 7.04 21.85 -20.70
C TYR A 39 5.64 21.26 -20.95
N ILE A 40 4.62 22.11 -21.10
CA ILE A 40 3.24 21.70 -21.37
C ILE A 40 3.12 21.02 -22.75
N VAL A 41 3.77 21.58 -23.78
CA VAL A 41 3.77 21.00 -25.13
C VAL A 41 4.41 19.60 -25.12
N ARG A 42 5.51 19.41 -24.40
CA ARG A 42 6.13 18.07 -24.22
C ARG A 42 5.19 17.08 -23.54
N GLU A 43 4.45 17.48 -22.52
CA GLU A 43 3.45 16.59 -21.90
C GLU A 43 2.33 16.22 -22.89
N SER A 44 1.86 17.17 -23.72
CA SER A 44 0.85 16.88 -24.76
C SER A 44 1.37 15.97 -25.88
N GLU A 45 2.62 16.15 -26.30
CA GLU A 45 3.27 15.31 -27.33
C GLU A 45 3.52 13.89 -26.80
N ILE A 46 3.95 13.76 -25.54
CA ILE A 46 4.09 12.46 -24.87
C ILE A 46 2.75 11.77 -24.76
N GLN A 47 1.68 12.47 -24.35
CA GLN A 47 0.33 11.91 -24.29
C GLN A 47 -0.17 11.46 -25.66
N GLU A 48 0.03 12.26 -26.71
CA GLU A 48 -0.31 11.87 -28.08
C GLU A 48 0.50 10.66 -28.56
N LEU A 49 1.79 10.62 -28.25
CA LEU A 49 2.65 9.49 -28.59
C LEU A 49 2.20 8.22 -27.86
N CYS A 50 1.92 8.30 -26.56
CA CYS A 50 1.36 7.21 -25.78
C CYS A 50 0.01 6.75 -26.35
N ARG A 51 -0.86 7.69 -26.76
CA ARG A 51 -2.15 7.37 -27.38
C ARG A 51 -1.97 6.67 -28.73
N LYS A 52 -1.03 7.12 -29.55
CA LYS A 52 -0.68 6.48 -30.84
C LYS A 52 -0.09 5.09 -30.64
N ILE A 53 0.80 4.90 -29.65
CA ILE A 53 1.37 3.60 -29.29
C ILE A 53 0.26 2.66 -28.81
N TYR A 54 -0.60 3.13 -27.91
CA TYR A 54 -1.72 2.33 -27.39
C TYR A 54 -2.69 1.94 -28.51
N GLN A 55 -3.07 2.86 -29.40
CA GLN A 55 -3.94 2.55 -30.54
C GLN A 55 -3.30 1.56 -31.52
N LYS A 56 -2.03 1.76 -31.86
CA LYS A 56 -1.29 0.92 -32.83
C LYS A 56 -1.05 -0.50 -32.31
N HIS A 57 -0.80 -0.63 -31.01
CA HIS A 57 -0.45 -1.90 -30.37
C HIS A 57 -1.54 -2.38 -29.39
N LYS A 58 -2.78 -1.90 -29.55
CA LYS A 58 -3.87 -2.12 -28.60
C LYS A 58 -4.03 -3.59 -28.22
N LYS A 59 -4.14 -4.48 -29.20
CA LYS A 59 -4.33 -5.92 -28.97
C LYS A 59 -3.18 -6.53 -28.15
N ALA A 60 -1.93 -6.16 -28.43
CA ALA A 60 -0.79 -6.69 -27.71
C ALA A 60 -0.71 -6.13 -26.28
N LEU A 61 -0.99 -4.83 -26.11
CA LEU A 61 -0.99 -4.19 -24.80
C LEU A 61 -2.15 -4.68 -23.92
N ASP A 62 -3.35 -4.81 -24.48
CA ASP A 62 -4.52 -5.37 -23.78
C ASP A 62 -4.23 -6.83 -23.35
N LEU A 63 -3.64 -7.65 -24.23
CA LEU A 63 -3.21 -9.00 -23.88
C LEU A 63 -2.16 -9.00 -22.75
N ILE A 64 -1.17 -8.10 -22.78
CA ILE A 64 -0.19 -7.94 -21.69
C ILE A 64 -0.88 -7.54 -20.38
N PHE A 65 -1.91 -6.68 -20.43
CA PHE A 65 -2.67 -6.29 -19.24
C PHE A 65 -3.52 -7.45 -18.69
N GLU A 66 -4.11 -8.27 -19.54
CA GLU A 66 -4.83 -9.49 -19.15
C GLU A 66 -3.88 -10.48 -18.45
N TYR A 67 -2.73 -10.80 -19.05
CA TYR A 67 -1.72 -11.66 -18.42
C TYR A 67 -1.22 -11.11 -17.07
N LYS A 68 -1.02 -9.80 -16.94
CA LYS A 68 -0.64 -9.18 -15.64
C LYS A 68 -1.75 -9.26 -14.59
N LEU A 69 -3.01 -9.28 -14.99
CA LEU A 69 -4.12 -9.51 -14.06
C LEU A 69 -4.11 -10.97 -13.58
N ASP A 70 -3.68 -11.91 -14.41
CA ASP A 70 -3.52 -13.31 -14.01
C ASP A 70 -2.41 -13.48 -12.98
N ASP A 71 -1.27 -12.79 -13.10
CA ASP A 71 -0.19 -12.86 -12.09
C ASP A 71 -0.66 -12.50 -10.68
N LEU A 72 -1.49 -11.46 -10.54
CA LEU A 72 -2.05 -11.07 -9.25
C LEU A 72 -3.00 -12.14 -8.69
N LEU A 73 -3.77 -12.83 -9.55
CA LEU A 73 -4.64 -13.93 -9.14
C LEU A 73 -3.81 -15.15 -8.71
N GLU A 74 -2.78 -15.49 -9.48
CA GLU A 74 -1.87 -16.60 -9.16
C GLU A 74 -1.10 -16.34 -7.86
N ILE A 75 -0.58 -15.14 -7.65
CA ILE A 75 0.06 -14.76 -6.38
C ILE A 75 -0.95 -14.89 -5.21
N SER A 76 -2.18 -14.41 -5.38
CA SER A 76 -3.23 -14.56 -4.37
C SER A 76 -3.51 -16.02 -4.04
N ARG A 77 -3.54 -16.90 -5.05
CA ARG A 77 -3.74 -18.34 -4.89
C ARG A 77 -2.57 -18.97 -4.15
N ILE A 78 -1.33 -18.69 -4.57
CA ILE A 78 -0.11 -19.15 -3.89
C ILE A 78 -0.12 -18.78 -2.42
N LEU A 79 -0.39 -17.50 -2.10
CA LEU A 79 -0.43 -17.02 -0.71
C LEU A 79 -1.52 -17.72 0.10
N THR A 80 -2.71 -17.89 -0.47
CA THR A 80 -3.83 -18.57 0.18
C THR A 80 -3.48 -20.03 0.48
N GLU A 81 -2.95 -20.76 -0.50
CA GLU A 81 -2.51 -22.15 -0.33
C GLU A 81 -1.41 -22.29 0.72
N MET A 82 -0.45 -21.36 0.77
CA MET A 82 0.62 -21.36 1.77
C MET A 82 0.09 -21.14 3.19
N ILE A 83 -0.95 -20.31 3.35
CA ILE A 83 -1.60 -20.08 4.64
C ILE A 83 -2.44 -21.29 5.03
N GLU A 84 -3.22 -21.87 4.12
CA GLU A 84 -4.08 -23.02 4.39
C GLU A 84 -3.31 -24.30 4.72
N LYS A 85 -2.12 -24.48 4.12
CA LYS A 85 -1.21 -25.60 4.43
C LYS A 85 -0.52 -25.47 5.77
N ASP A 86 -0.48 -24.27 6.37
CA ASP A 86 0.16 -24.05 7.66
C ASP A 86 -0.85 -24.22 8.79
N GLU A 87 -0.70 -25.31 9.56
CA GLU A 87 -1.61 -25.63 10.66
C GLU A 87 -1.62 -24.57 11.77
N ASN A 88 -0.64 -23.68 11.86
CA ASN A 88 -0.61 -22.63 12.89
C ASN A 88 -1.29 -21.34 12.44
N LEU A 89 -1.69 -21.24 11.18
CA LEU A 89 -2.36 -20.06 10.63
C LEU A 89 -3.85 -20.34 10.41
N ILE A 90 -4.64 -19.28 10.50
CA ILE A 90 -6.07 -19.29 10.20
C ILE A 90 -6.31 -18.27 9.10
N LEU A 91 -6.73 -18.75 7.93
CA LEU A 91 -7.17 -17.88 6.85
C LEU A 91 -8.43 -17.09 7.27
N ASP A 92 -8.48 -15.82 6.90
CA ASP A 92 -9.65 -14.95 7.08
C ASP A 92 -10.18 -14.53 5.69
N SER A 93 -10.80 -13.36 5.57
CA SER A 93 -11.25 -12.84 4.28
C SER A 93 -10.08 -12.77 3.29
N SER A 94 -10.23 -13.42 2.14
CA SER A 94 -9.28 -13.40 1.04
C SER A 94 -9.91 -12.85 -0.23
N SER A 95 -9.12 -12.07 -0.96
CA SER A 95 -9.43 -11.49 -2.26
C SER A 95 -8.13 -11.35 -3.03
N LYS A 96 -8.23 -11.08 -4.34
CA LYS A 96 -7.06 -10.88 -5.22
C LYS A 96 -6.01 -9.92 -4.65
N SER A 97 -6.46 -8.80 -4.06
CA SER A 97 -5.59 -7.73 -3.58
C SER A 97 -5.29 -7.80 -2.09
N TYR A 98 -6.14 -8.46 -1.32
CA TYR A 98 -6.02 -8.53 0.14
C TYR A 98 -6.25 -9.97 0.60
N ILE A 99 -5.19 -10.60 1.09
CA ILE A 99 -5.24 -11.95 1.66
C ILE A 99 -4.97 -11.80 3.15
N ARG A 100 -5.99 -12.07 3.97
CA ARG A 100 -5.91 -11.88 5.42
C ARG A 100 -5.83 -13.20 6.16
N PHE A 101 -5.07 -13.20 7.25
CA PHE A 101 -4.94 -14.34 8.14
C PHE A 101 -4.55 -13.90 9.55
N ILE A 102 -4.64 -14.82 10.49
CA ILE A 102 -4.12 -14.66 11.84
C ILE A 102 -3.35 -15.92 12.24
N SER A 103 -2.40 -15.80 13.17
CA SER A 103 -1.85 -16.98 13.85
C SER A 103 -2.84 -17.48 14.90
N LYS A 104 -2.94 -18.80 15.06
CA LYS A 104 -3.70 -19.44 16.15
C LYS A 104 -3.28 -18.90 17.52
N ASN A 105 -1.99 -18.58 17.70
CA ASN A 105 -1.46 -18.03 18.93
C ASN A 105 -1.94 -16.61 19.25
N LEU A 106 -2.58 -15.92 18.30
CA LEU A 106 -3.14 -14.58 18.46
C LEU A 106 -4.68 -14.57 18.40
N ASP A 107 -5.33 -15.71 18.16
CA ASP A 107 -6.79 -15.78 18.00
C ASP A 107 -7.56 -15.72 19.33
N PHE A 108 -6.86 -15.47 20.45
CA PHE A 108 -7.44 -15.15 21.76
C PHE A 108 -7.99 -13.71 21.82
N ILE A 109 -7.56 -12.81 20.93
CA ILE A 109 -8.00 -11.41 20.92
C ILE A 109 -9.52 -11.36 20.69
N PRO A 110 -10.29 -10.60 21.49
CA PRO A 110 -11.74 -10.58 21.36
C PRO A 110 -12.22 -10.16 19.96
N LYS A 111 -13.12 -10.95 19.39
CA LYS A 111 -13.67 -10.76 18.03
C LYS A 111 -14.83 -9.76 18.03
N LYS A 112 -14.53 -8.50 18.36
CA LYS A 112 -15.50 -7.39 18.47
C LYS A 112 -15.37 -6.34 17.35
N GLY A 113 -14.66 -6.67 16.27
CA GLY A 113 -14.46 -5.77 15.14
C GLY A 113 -15.70 -5.67 14.23
N GLU A 114 -15.89 -4.51 13.62
CA GLU A 114 -17.05 -4.21 12.77
C GLU A 114 -16.63 -3.60 11.43
N GLY A 115 -17.24 -4.03 10.32
CA GLY A 115 -17.07 -3.40 9.01
C GLY A 115 -15.78 -3.75 8.24
N TRP A 116 -14.94 -4.66 8.74
CA TRP A 116 -13.70 -5.07 8.05
C TRP A 116 -13.74 -6.50 7.53
N THR A 117 -14.00 -7.47 8.41
CA THR A 117 -14.15 -8.89 8.05
C THR A 117 -15.36 -9.48 8.76
N LYS A 118 -15.90 -10.59 8.23
CA LYS A 118 -17.03 -11.30 8.86
C LYS A 118 -16.64 -12.01 10.16
N SER A 119 -15.34 -12.22 10.41
CA SER A 119 -14.85 -12.89 11.61
C SER A 119 -14.86 -12.02 12.86
N GLY A 120 -15.05 -10.70 12.71
CA GLY A 120 -14.98 -9.74 13.81
C GLY A 120 -13.57 -9.56 14.37
N ARG A 121 -12.52 -10.04 13.70
CA ARG A 121 -11.14 -9.88 14.18
C ARG A 121 -10.69 -8.43 14.09
N ILE A 122 -10.05 -7.98 15.17
CA ILE A 122 -9.51 -6.61 15.29
C ILE A 122 -8.04 -6.56 14.85
N LEU A 123 -7.30 -7.67 14.97
CA LEU A 123 -5.91 -7.77 14.55
C LEU A 123 -5.78 -8.84 13.46
N LEU A 124 -5.24 -8.47 12.30
CA LEU A 124 -5.00 -9.41 11.19
C LEU A 124 -3.68 -9.09 10.50
N PHE A 125 -3.01 -10.14 10.06
CA PHE A 125 -2.03 -10.03 9.00
C PHE A 125 -2.75 -9.90 7.66
N GLU A 126 -2.27 -9.00 6.79
CA GLU A 126 -2.83 -8.74 5.47
C GLU A 126 -1.69 -8.65 4.46
N PHE A 127 -1.68 -9.57 3.49
CA PHE A 127 -0.94 -9.36 2.26
C PHE A 127 -1.67 -8.35 1.40
N GLN A 128 -0.97 -7.28 1.03
CA GLN A 128 -1.40 -6.29 0.06
C GLN A 128 -0.72 -6.60 -1.28
N ASN A 129 -1.49 -7.21 -2.17
CA ASN A 129 -1.06 -7.70 -3.48
C ASN A 129 -1.48 -6.71 -4.57
N PHE A 130 -0.61 -5.73 -4.82
CA PHE A 130 -0.82 -4.70 -5.82
C PHE A 130 0.16 -4.85 -6.98
N LYS A 131 -0.11 -4.12 -8.07
CA LYS A 131 0.74 -4.13 -9.26
C LYS A 131 2.20 -3.86 -8.89
N ALA A 132 3.07 -4.80 -9.22
CA ALA A 132 4.52 -4.73 -8.98
C ALA A 132 4.92 -4.54 -7.51
N ARG A 133 4.02 -4.75 -6.55
CA ARG A 133 4.32 -4.65 -5.12
C ARG A 133 3.53 -5.65 -4.29
N LEU A 134 4.25 -6.45 -3.50
CA LEU A 134 3.67 -7.34 -2.50
C LEU A 134 4.27 -6.98 -1.14
N SER A 135 3.41 -6.75 -0.16
CA SER A 135 3.82 -6.51 1.24
C SER A 135 2.90 -7.22 2.21
N LEU A 136 3.46 -7.67 3.33
CA LEU A 136 2.74 -8.20 4.46
C LEU A 136 2.63 -7.11 5.53
N ASN A 137 1.43 -6.86 6.04
CA ASN A 137 1.19 -5.87 7.09
C ASN A 137 0.42 -6.49 8.26
N LEU A 138 0.71 -6.06 9.49
CA LEU A 138 -0.15 -6.33 10.65
C LEU A 138 -1.00 -5.09 10.91
N ILE A 139 -2.32 -5.24 10.89
CA ILE A 139 -3.26 -4.13 10.90
C ILE A 139 -4.22 -4.28 12.09
N ILE A 140 -4.38 -3.18 12.84
CA ILE A 140 -5.43 -2.97 13.84
C ILE A 140 -6.67 -2.41 13.12
N GLY A 141 -7.62 -3.29 12.83
CA GLY A 141 -8.90 -3.02 12.21
C GLY A 141 -9.94 -2.43 13.17
N PRO A 142 -11.03 -1.84 12.64
CA PRO A 142 -12.09 -1.21 13.44
C PRO A 142 -12.61 -2.14 14.56
N GLY A 143 -12.93 -1.55 15.72
CA GLY A 143 -13.40 -2.26 16.91
C GLY A 143 -13.36 -1.35 18.15
N PRO A 144 -13.71 -1.90 19.34
CA PRO A 144 -13.67 -1.18 20.61
C PRO A 144 -12.33 -0.49 20.85
N ARG A 145 -12.40 0.74 21.37
CA ARG A 145 -11.23 1.58 21.57
C ARG A 145 -10.24 0.96 22.54
N GLU A 146 -10.74 0.34 23.61
CA GLU A 146 -9.95 -0.27 24.68
C GLU A 146 -9.05 -1.39 24.12
N ILE A 147 -9.60 -2.26 23.28
CA ILE A 147 -8.83 -3.35 22.65
C ILE A 147 -7.80 -2.77 21.67
N ARG A 148 -8.19 -1.78 20.88
CA ARG A 148 -7.30 -1.14 19.89
C ARG A 148 -6.13 -0.42 20.58
N GLU A 149 -6.38 0.27 21.68
CA GLU A 149 -5.36 0.97 22.47
C GLU A 149 -4.39 -0.02 23.12
N LYS A 150 -4.87 -1.10 23.77
CA LYS A 150 -4.01 -2.18 24.29
C LYS A 150 -3.04 -2.75 23.24
N LEU A 151 -3.55 -3.06 22.04
CA LEU A 151 -2.74 -3.55 20.92
C LEU A 151 -1.72 -2.52 20.43
N TYR A 152 -2.15 -1.25 20.32
CA TYR A 152 -1.30 -0.15 19.88
C TYR A 152 -0.18 0.14 20.88
N ASP A 153 -0.51 0.25 22.16
CA ASP A 153 0.45 0.53 23.23
C ASP A 153 1.51 -0.57 23.30
N LYS A 154 1.09 -1.84 23.21
CA LYS A 154 2.03 -2.95 23.19
C LYS A 154 2.98 -2.88 22.00
N ALA A 155 2.48 -2.46 20.85
CA ALA A 155 3.30 -2.29 19.67
C ALA A 155 4.27 -1.08 19.79
N CYS A 156 3.84 0.00 20.45
CA CYS A 156 4.68 1.17 20.76
C CYS A 156 5.88 0.85 21.66
N GLU A 157 5.77 -0.13 22.57
CA GLU A 157 6.89 -0.55 23.43
C GLU A 157 8.06 -1.16 22.64
N LYS A 158 7.80 -1.70 21.43
CA LYS A 158 8.79 -2.42 20.63
C LYS A 158 8.88 -1.85 19.20
N PRO A 159 9.30 -0.59 19.01
CA PRO A 159 9.30 0.08 17.70
C PRO A 159 10.27 -0.57 16.69
N GLN A 160 11.27 -1.32 17.15
CA GLN A 160 12.19 -2.08 16.30
C GLN A 160 11.53 -3.31 15.66
N LEU A 161 10.49 -3.85 16.30
CA LEU A 161 9.69 -4.95 15.76
C LEU A 161 8.49 -4.38 15.01
N PHE A 162 7.71 -3.52 15.67
CA PHE A 162 6.52 -2.87 15.11
C PHE A 162 6.89 -1.59 14.35
N ASN A 163 7.54 -1.79 13.20
CA ASN A 163 8.06 -0.73 12.34
C ASN A 163 6.99 0.12 11.62
N GLY A 164 5.69 -0.19 11.75
CA GLY A 164 4.59 0.52 11.10
C GLY A 164 4.15 1.81 11.79
N ILE A 165 4.61 2.04 13.02
CA ILE A 165 4.02 3.05 13.92
C ILE A 165 4.57 4.47 13.68
N ALA A 166 5.78 4.64 13.13
CA ALA A 166 6.36 5.90 12.64
C ALA A 166 5.88 7.22 13.30
N LYS A 167 5.85 7.32 14.64
CA LYS A 167 5.35 8.48 15.44
C LYS A 167 3.89 8.90 15.17
N ARG A 168 3.10 8.05 14.52
CA ARG A 168 1.68 8.28 14.21
C ARG A 168 0.83 7.95 15.43
N LYS A 169 -0.23 8.73 15.64
CA LYS A 169 -1.26 8.41 16.64
C LYS A 169 -2.23 7.38 16.07
N LEU A 170 -2.74 6.51 16.94
CA LEU A 170 -3.78 5.55 16.62
C LEU A 170 -4.99 6.26 15.99
N THR A 171 -5.38 5.83 14.79
CA THR A 171 -6.57 6.31 14.09
C THR A 171 -7.81 5.55 14.55
N SER A 172 -9.00 6.03 14.22
CA SER A 172 -10.26 5.34 14.52
C SER A 172 -10.42 4.01 13.79
N GLN A 173 -9.81 3.87 12.60
CA GLN A 173 -9.87 2.65 11.78
C GLN A 173 -8.54 2.41 11.06
N TRP A 174 -8.31 1.15 10.67
CA TRP A 174 -7.15 0.59 9.96
C TRP A 174 -5.79 1.22 10.30
N PHE A 175 -5.12 0.68 11.30
CA PHE A 175 -3.80 1.16 11.73
C PHE A 175 -2.74 0.06 11.58
N THR A 176 -1.78 0.28 10.68
CA THR A 176 -0.67 -0.66 10.47
C THR A 176 0.39 -0.50 11.56
N VAL A 177 0.69 -1.60 12.26
CA VAL A 177 1.72 -1.63 13.32
C VAL A 177 3.00 -2.34 12.86
N TYR A 178 2.91 -3.25 11.89
CA TYR A 178 4.07 -3.93 11.30
C TYR A 178 3.93 -3.98 9.78
N SER A 179 5.04 -3.85 9.06
CA SER A 179 5.10 -3.94 7.60
C SER A 179 6.38 -4.62 7.15
N CYS A 180 6.26 -5.56 6.21
CA CYS A 180 7.36 -6.26 5.59
C CYS A 180 7.18 -6.31 4.07
N LEU A 181 8.20 -5.86 3.34
CA LEU A 181 8.17 -5.84 1.87
C LEU A 181 8.62 -7.19 1.31
N PHE A 182 7.72 -7.86 0.58
CA PHE A 182 8.01 -9.12 -0.07
C PHE A 182 8.59 -8.91 -1.47
N LEU A 183 7.91 -8.12 -2.29
CA LEU A 183 8.34 -7.87 -3.66
C LEU A 183 8.11 -6.42 -4.05
N ARG A 184 9.00 -5.89 -4.90
CA ARG A 184 8.87 -4.58 -5.53
C ARG A 184 9.46 -4.63 -6.93
N ASN A 185 8.81 -3.99 -7.89
CA ASN A 185 9.26 -3.88 -9.29
C ASN A 185 9.59 -5.26 -9.90
N TYR A 186 8.75 -6.26 -9.65
CA TYR A 186 8.96 -7.65 -10.09
C TYR A 186 8.33 -7.95 -11.46
N GLU A 187 8.06 -6.93 -12.27
CA GLU A 187 7.34 -7.08 -13.54
C GLU A 187 8.13 -7.84 -14.62
N ASP A 188 9.46 -7.92 -14.46
CA ASP A 188 10.35 -8.66 -15.37
C ASP A 188 10.60 -10.11 -14.89
N LYS A 189 10.01 -10.51 -13.77
CA LYS A 189 10.16 -11.86 -13.20
C LYS A 189 9.01 -12.75 -13.66
N ASN A 190 9.31 -14.03 -13.92
CA ASN A 190 8.25 -15.00 -14.17
C ASN A 190 7.62 -15.49 -12.85
N LEU A 191 6.47 -16.17 -12.98
CA LEU A 191 5.69 -16.64 -11.82
C LEU A 191 6.46 -17.60 -10.90
N GLU A 192 7.32 -18.46 -11.44
CA GLU A 192 8.09 -19.42 -10.64
C GLU A 192 9.16 -18.71 -9.79
N GLU A 193 9.83 -17.70 -10.37
CA GLU A 193 10.76 -16.85 -9.63
C GLU A 193 10.04 -16.05 -8.52
N ILE A 194 8.87 -15.50 -8.84
CA ILE A 194 8.02 -14.77 -7.88
C ILE A 194 7.64 -15.68 -6.72
N LYS A 195 7.15 -16.88 -7.03
CA LYS A 195 6.75 -17.89 -6.05
C LYS A 195 7.89 -18.24 -5.11
N LYS A 196 9.07 -18.54 -5.64
CA LYS A 196 10.26 -18.86 -4.82
C LYS A 196 10.62 -17.74 -3.85
N ILE A 197 10.60 -16.48 -4.30
CA ILE A 197 10.88 -15.33 -3.43
C ILE A 197 9.82 -15.19 -2.33
N ILE A 198 8.55 -15.41 -2.66
CA ILE A 198 7.44 -15.38 -1.69
C ILE A 198 7.65 -16.46 -0.63
N GLU A 199 7.94 -17.70 -1.03
CA GLU A 199 8.18 -18.83 -0.14
C GLU A 199 9.36 -18.55 0.80
N GLU A 200 10.51 -18.14 0.26
CA GLU A 200 11.70 -17.82 1.06
C GLU A 200 11.43 -16.71 2.08
N LYS A 201 10.75 -15.64 1.67
CA LYS A 201 10.43 -14.52 2.57
C LYS A 201 9.36 -14.86 3.59
N PHE A 202 8.37 -15.67 3.22
CA PHE A 202 7.33 -16.10 4.15
C PHE A 202 7.90 -17.03 5.21
N GLU A 203 8.76 -17.97 4.82
CA GLU A 203 9.49 -18.83 5.77
C GLU A 203 10.39 -18.01 6.69
N LYS A 204 11.10 -17.00 6.16
CA LYS A 204 11.87 -16.08 6.99
C LYS A 204 11.00 -15.32 7.99
N PHE A 205 9.84 -14.84 7.56
CA PHE A 205 8.86 -14.18 8.43
C PHE A 205 8.40 -15.12 9.55
N LYS A 206 7.97 -16.34 9.20
CA LYS A 206 7.49 -17.35 10.15
C LYS A 206 8.55 -17.77 11.17
N LYS A 207 9.83 -17.82 10.78
CA LYS A 207 10.93 -18.23 11.68
C LYS A 207 11.44 -17.10 12.58
N ASN A 208 11.26 -15.84 12.18
CA ASN A 208 11.88 -14.70 12.87
C ASN A 208 10.86 -13.73 13.45
N ASP A 209 10.06 -13.11 12.59
CA ASP A 209 9.22 -11.97 12.99
C ASP A 209 7.93 -12.45 13.65
N LEU A 210 7.27 -13.47 13.09
CA LEU A 210 6.01 -14.00 13.61
C LEU A 210 6.13 -14.45 15.08
N PRO A 211 7.10 -15.27 15.51
CA PRO A 211 7.18 -15.73 16.90
C PRO A 211 7.49 -14.57 17.87
N ARG A 212 8.21 -13.55 17.41
CA ARG A 212 8.50 -12.33 18.20
C ARG A 212 7.24 -11.50 18.37
N ILE A 213 6.47 -11.30 17.30
CA ILE A 213 5.18 -10.60 17.35
C ILE A 213 4.22 -11.34 18.29
N GLU A 214 4.10 -12.66 18.12
CA GLU A 214 3.29 -13.52 18.97
C GLU A 214 3.66 -13.37 20.43
N LYS A 215 4.95 -13.48 20.76
CA LYS A 215 5.44 -13.35 22.14
C LYS A 215 5.05 -12.02 22.78
N GLU A 216 5.20 -10.91 22.05
CA GLU A 216 4.89 -9.58 22.60
C GLU A 216 3.40 -9.37 22.78
N ILE A 217 2.57 -9.82 21.83
CA ILE A 217 1.11 -9.62 21.90
C ILE A 217 0.45 -10.61 22.87
N LYS A 218 0.97 -11.83 23.01
CA LYS A 218 0.40 -12.88 23.86
C LYS A 218 0.39 -12.53 25.35
N VAL A 219 1.17 -11.54 25.79
CA VAL A 219 1.09 -10.99 27.15
C VAL A 219 -0.31 -10.44 27.47
N LEU A 220 -1.03 -9.92 26.45
CA LEU A 220 -2.39 -9.40 26.59
C LEU A 220 -3.45 -10.50 26.74
N GLU A 221 -3.09 -11.79 26.60
CA GLU A 221 -4.03 -12.91 26.74
C GLU A 221 -4.68 -12.93 28.12
N VAL A 222 -3.89 -12.65 29.17
CA VAL A 222 -4.38 -12.56 30.55
C VAL A 222 -5.34 -11.38 30.70
N GLU A 223 -5.02 -10.23 30.12
CA GLU A 223 -5.83 -9.01 30.21
C GLU A 223 -7.17 -9.08 29.47
N PHE A 224 -7.31 -9.98 28.48
CA PHE A 224 -8.56 -10.18 27.75
C PHE A 224 -9.42 -11.32 28.32
N GLN A 225 -8.85 -12.19 29.16
CA GLN A 225 -9.61 -13.25 29.86
C GLN A 225 -10.42 -12.70 31.04
N ASP A 226 -9.93 -11.66 31.72
CA ASP A 226 -10.63 -11.00 32.84
C ASP A 226 -11.83 -10.12 32.41
N GLU A 227 -12.03 -9.91 31.10
CA GLU A 227 -13.12 -9.09 30.53
C GLU A 227 -14.26 -9.91 29.89
N SER A 228 -14.25 -11.25 30.06
CA SER A 228 -15.37 -12.10 29.64
C SER A 228 -16.37 -12.29 30.78
N PRO A 229 -17.65 -11.90 30.62
CA PRO A 229 -18.70 -12.16 31.62
C PRO A 229 -19.00 -13.64 31.79
#